data_AF-A0ABD7F8Y4-F1
#
_entry.id   AF-A0ABD7F8Y4-F1
#
_cell.length_a   1.000
_cell.length_b   1.000
_cell.length_c   1.000
_cell.angle_alpha   90.00
_cell.angle_beta   90.00
_cell.angle_gamma   90.00
#
_symmetry.space_group_name_H-M   'P 1'
#
loop_
_entity.id
_entity.type
_entity.pdbx_description
1 polymer ?
#
loop_
_entity_poly.entity_id
_entity_poly.type
_entity_poly.pdbx_seq_one_letter_code
_entity_poly.pdbx_strand_id
1 'polypeptide(L)'
;MNSRVTRRKLLEVSKQMTRHFIIVCGLLLWMPLLYAVNPQPHAVWYRYYDQKGIANISSSVTPAHIRYGYEALDSNMQVIRRNRPYNAEADLRQSTQREAQARQREQDLKLKRAYGNVAIATEKQNQALSGIKKQIKSQQDQLRQLQSDRILFKRQEMEYLRKGESSIPQRLKDQLNQNDQNMTSLKKNISSLQNNYRTTQEHYSNIIERLKTLE
;
A
#
# COMPACT_ATOMS: atom_id res chain seq x y z
N MET A 1 -80.71 -0.68 26.84
CA MET A 1 -80.38 0.62 26.20
C MET A 1 -79.12 1.23 26.84
N ASN A 2 -77.93 0.59 26.76
CA ASN A 2 -76.74 1.11 27.48
C ASN A 2 -75.33 0.76 26.94
N SER A 3 -75.19 0.08 25.79
CA SER A 3 -73.86 -0.34 25.29
C SER A 3 -73.23 0.59 24.23
N ARG A 4 -74.02 1.47 23.59
CA ARG A 4 -73.53 2.39 22.55
C ARG A 4 -72.94 3.70 23.11
N VAL A 5 -73.45 4.16 24.26
CA VAL A 5 -73.00 5.42 24.90
C VAL A 5 -71.64 5.24 25.58
N THR A 6 -71.40 4.08 26.19
CA THR A 6 -70.13 3.73 26.84
C THR A 6 -68.98 3.56 25.84
N ARG A 7 -69.21 2.97 24.66
CA ARG A 7 -68.18 2.86 23.62
C ARG A 7 -67.77 4.21 23.00
N ARG A 8 -68.71 5.15 22.84
CA ARG A 8 -68.39 6.50 22.33
C ARG A 8 -67.57 7.32 23.32
N LYS A 9 -67.91 7.27 24.62
CA LYS A 9 -67.13 7.95 25.68
C LYS A 9 -65.70 7.39 25.81
N LEU A 10 -65.52 6.07 25.67
CA LEU A 10 -64.18 5.45 25.72
C LEU A 10 -63.29 5.84 24.52
N LEU A 11 -63.87 5.98 23.33
CA LEU A 11 -63.16 6.43 22.13
C LEU A 11 -62.78 7.93 22.17
N GLU A 12 -63.62 8.78 22.76
CA GLU A 12 -63.30 10.21 22.94
C GLU A 12 -62.17 10.41 23.95
N VAL A 13 -62.19 9.70 25.08
CA VAL A 13 -61.13 9.77 26.10
C VAL A 13 -59.79 9.25 25.56
N SER A 14 -59.79 8.18 24.77
CA SER A 14 -58.54 7.68 24.15
C SER A 14 -57.98 8.67 23.14
N LYS A 15 -58.83 9.33 22.36
CA LYS A 15 -58.43 10.33 21.35
C LYS A 15 -57.90 11.62 22.00
N GLN A 16 -58.46 12.00 23.15
CA GLN A 16 -58.01 13.13 23.96
C GLN A 16 -56.64 12.83 24.61
N MET A 17 -56.45 11.62 25.15
CA MET A 17 -55.16 11.16 25.70
C MET A 17 -54.07 11.10 24.62
N THR A 18 -54.38 10.60 23.41
CA THR A 18 -53.41 10.61 22.30
C THR A 18 -53.06 12.01 21.81
N ARG A 19 -54.01 12.96 21.81
CA ARG A 19 -53.72 14.36 21.45
C ARG A 19 -52.81 15.05 22.45
N HIS A 20 -53.03 14.83 23.75
CA HIS A 20 -52.16 15.41 24.79
C HIS A 20 -50.77 14.75 24.75
N PHE A 21 -50.69 13.45 24.48
CA PHE A 21 -49.42 12.76 24.31
C PHE A 21 -48.63 13.26 23.08
N ILE A 22 -49.30 13.51 21.95
CA ILE A 22 -48.67 14.06 20.75
C ILE A 22 -48.22 15.52 20.96
N ILE A 23 -48.98 16.33 21.70
CA ILE A 23 -48.62 17.72 22.01
C ILE A 23 -47.44 17.78 22.99
N VAL A 24 -47.40 16.91 24.01
CA VAL A 24 -46.29 16.85 24.97
C VAL A 24 -45.01 16.28 24.33
N CYS A 25 -45.11 15.26 23.46
CA CYS A 25 -43.97 14.77 22.69
C CYS A 25 -43.49 15.80 21.65
N GLY A 26 -44.39 16.57 21.02
CA GLY A 26 -44.03 17.65 20.10
C GLY A 26 -43.31 18.82 20.77
N LEU A 27 -43.71 19.18 22.00
CA LEU A 27 -43.07 20.22 22.81
C LEU A 27 -41.68 19.82 23.33
N LEU A 28 -41.46 18.53 23.63
CA LEU A 28 -40.14 18.01 24.02
C LEU A 28 -39.17 17.85 22.83
N LEU A 29 -39.68 17.71 21.61
CA LEU A 29 -38.89 17.59 20.38
C LEU A 29 -38.38 18.94 19.82
N TRP A 30 -38.84 20.07 20.37
CA TRP A 30 -38.47 21.42 19.95
C TRP A 30 -37.63 22.17 20.98
N MET A 31 -37.08 21.46 21.98
CA MET A 31 -36.10 22.05 22.87
C MET A 31 -34.73 21.92 22.22
N PRO A 32 -34.13 22.99 21.66
CA PRO A 32 -32.74 22.90 21.23
C PRO A 32 -31.90 22.60 22.46
N LEU A 33 -31.21 21.46 22.47
CA LEU A 33 -30.07 21.29 23.36
C LEU A 33 -29.04 22.35 22.96
N LEU A 34 -29.06 23.47 23.68
CA LEU A 34 -27.96 24.42 23.69
C LEU A 34 -26.78 23.69 24.34
N TYR A 35 -26.04 22.95 23.54
CA TYR A 35 -24.68 22.56 23.90
C TYR A 35 -23.90 23.86 24.04
N ALA A 36 -23.56 24.22 25.28
CA ALA A 36 -22.56 25.25 25.51
C ALA A 36 -21.28 24.78 24.81
N VAL A 37 -20.94 25.42 23.68
CA VAL A 37 -19.62 25.31 23.07
C VAL A 37 -18.66 25.92 24.08
N ASN A 38 -18.16 25.10 25.00
CA ASN A 38 -17.03 25.50 25.83
C ASN A 38 -15.84 25.65 24.87
N PRO A 39 -15.31 26.86 24.68
CA PRO A 39 -14.11 27.02 23.87
C PRO A 39 -13.04 26.11 24.47
N GLN A 40 -12.47 25.25 23.64
CA GLN A 40 -11.37 24.39 24.09
C GLN A 40 -10.30 25.30 24.70
N PRO A 41 -9.88 25.05 25.96
CA PRO A 41 -8.93 25.92 26.61
C PRO A 41 -7.63 25.91 25.81
N HIS A 42 -7.24 27.07 25.30
CA HIS A 42 -6.03 27.23 24.50
C HIS A 42 -4.91 27.82 25.37
N ALA A 43 -3.68 27.42 25.08
CA ALA A 43 -2.52 27.92 25.80
C ALA A 43 -2.29 29.39 25.47
N VAL A 44 -2.27 30.24 26.50
CA VAL A 44 -1.91 31.67 26.41
C VAL A 44 -0.53 31.90 27.02
N TRP A 45 -0.20 31.16 28.07
CA TRP A 45 1.07 31.27 28.78
C TRP A 45 1.77 29.93 28.91
N TYR A 46 3.08 29.97 29.04
CA TYR A 46 3.94 28.83 29.29
C TYR A 46 4.78 29.11 30.52
N ARG A 47 4.81 28.18 31.47
CA ARG A 47 5.56 28.29 32.71
C ARG A 47 6.55 27.15 32.85
N TYR A 48 7.79 27.43 33.21
CA TYR A 48 8.72 26.41 33.69
C TYR A 48 9.29 26.78 35.06
N TYR A 49 9.86 25.79 35.74
CA TYR A 49 10.60 25.97 36.97
C TYR A 49 12.08 25.78 36.67
N ASP A 50 12.91 26.76 37.03
CA ASP A 50 14.35 26.62 36.91
C ASP A 50 14.92 25.70 38.00
N GLN A 51 16.25 25.51 38.03
CA GLN A 51 16.91 24.66 39.03
C GLN A 51 16.72 25.14 40.47
N LYS A 52 16.36 26.41 40.67
CA LYS A 52 16.10 27.01 41.99
C LYS A 52 14.61 26.94 42.36
N GLY A 53 13.77 26.35 41.51
CA GLY A 53 12.32 26.28 41.71
C GLY A 53 11.60 27.60 41.41
N ILE A 54 12.24 28.55 40.73
CA ILE A 54 11.63 29.85 40.39
C ILE A 54 10.76 29.68 39.13
N ALA A 55 9.50 30.08 39.25
CA ALA A 55 8.55 30.08 38.15
C ALA A 55 8.89 31.18 37.13
N ASN A 56 9.14 30.78 35.89
CA ASN A 56 9.38 31.67 34.77
C ASN A 56 8.24 31.51 33.76
N ILE A 57 7.58 32.60 33.37
CA ILE A 57 6.40 32.59 32.50
C ILE A 57 6.69 33.37 31.22
N SER A 58 6.29 32.86 30.07
CA SER A 58 6.37 33.53 28.78
C SER A 58 5.12 33.25 27.93
N SER A 59 4.81 34.13 26.98
CA SER A 59 3.76 33.90 25.97
C SER A 59 4.20 32.89 24.89
N SER A 60 5.46 32.46 24.90
CA SER A 60 6.01 31.51 23.93
C SER A 60 6.91 30.47 24.59
N VAL A 61 6.99 29.28 24.00
CA VAL A 61 7.88 28.20 24.46
C VAL A 61 9.33 28.54 24.10
N THR A 62 10.18 28.73 25.11
CA THR A 62 11.62 28.99 24.91
C THR A 62 12.45 27.71 25.08
N PRO A 63 13.74 27.69 24.67
CA PRO A 63 14.62 26.53 24.93
C PRO A 63 14.71 26.14 26.41
N ALA A 64 14.59 27.09 27.33
CA ALA A 64 14.56 26.80 28.77
C ALA A 64 13.32 26.00 29.18
N HIS A 65 12.14 26.32 28.62
CA HIS A 65 10.92 25.55 28.82
C HIS A 65 11.08 24.10 28.34
N ILE A 66 11.69 23.91 27.17
CA ILE A 66 11.97 22.57 26.61
C ILE A 66 12.95 21.82 27.51
N ARG A 67 14.00 22.48 28.00
CA ARG A 67 15.03 21.89 28.87
C ARG A 67 14.51 21.45 30.23
N TYR A 68 13.67 22.26 30.88
CA TYR A 68 13.19 21.99 32.25
C TYR A 68 11.80 21.36 32.29
N GLY A 69 11.13 21.22 31.14
CA GLY A 69 9.71 20.93 31.09
C GLY A 69 8.89 22.17 31.42
N TYR A 70 7.65 22.19 30.99
CA TYR A 70 6.80 23.36 31.17
C TYR A 70 5.33 22.98 31.30
N GLU A 71 4.56 23.91 31.83
CA GLU A 71 3.12 23.87 31.91
C GLU A 71 2.56 24.89 30.92
N ALA A 72 1.64 24.45 30.07
CA ALA A 72 0.83 25.35 29.28
C ALA A 72 -0.35 25.80 30.14
N LEU A 73 -0.60 27.09 30.18
CA LEU A 73 -1.66 27.70 30.97
C LEU A 73 -2.65 28.45 30.06
N ASP A 74 -3.91 28.46 30.47
CA ASP A 74 -4.94 29.28 29.83
C ASP A 74 -4.84 30.76 30.21
N SER A 75 -5.79 31.57 29.71
CA SER A 75 -5.89 33.00 30.04
C SER A 75 -6.05 33.28 31.53
N ASN A 76 -6.57 32.32 32.30
CA ASN A 76 -6.81 32.44 33.75
C ASN A 76 -5.63 31.89 34.58
N MET A 77 -4.48 31.64 33.95
CA MET A 77 -3.30 31.05 34.59
C MET A 77 -3.55 29.64 35.17
N GLN A 78 -4.53 28.91 34.64
CA GLN A 78 -4.79 27.53 35.02
C GLN A 78 -3.99 26.58 34.13
N VAL A 79 -3.39 25.54 34.72
CA VAL A 79 -2.60 24.56 33.96
C VAL A 79 -3.53 23.67 33.14
N ILE A 80 -3.37 23.71 31.83
CA ILE A 80 -4.16 22.90 30.89
C ILE A 80 -3.36 21.72 30.32
N ARG A 81 -2.02 21.80 30.36
CA ARG A 81 -1.14 20.71 29.92
C ARG A 81 0.21 20.77 30.63
N ARG A 82 0.78 19.60 30.97
CA ARG A 82 2.14 19.46 31.50
C ARG A 82 3.03 18.75 30.47
N ASN A 83 4.14 19.38 30.11
CA ASN A 83 5.15 18.86 29.20
C ASN A 83 6.41 18.52 29.99
N ARG A 84 6.93 17.30 29.79
CA ARG A 84 8.14 16.83 30.47
C ARG A 84 9.39 17.53 29.93
N PRO A 85 10.47 17.60 30.72
CA PRO A 85 11.78 17.99 30.24
C PRO A 85 12.20 17.18 29.01
N TYR A 86 12.86 17.83 28.07
CA TYR A 86 13.45 17.16 26.92
C TYR A 86 14.49 16.12 27.34
N ASN A 87 14.36 14.91 26.80
CA ASN A 87 15.29 13.82 27.04
C ASN A 87 15.95 13.40 25.72
N ALA A 88 17.24 13.74 25.58
CA ALA A 88 18.02 13.46 24.39
C ALA A 88 18.18 11.96 24.10
N GLU A 89 18.29 11.12 25.15
CA GLU A 89 18.41 9.67 24.97
C GLU A 89 17.10 9.05 24.46
N ALA A 90 15.96 9.51 24.99
CA ALA A 90 14.65 9.08 24.53
C ALA A 90 14.39 9.54 23.08
N ASP A 91 14.76 10.78 22.74
CA ASP A 91 14.64 11.31 21.38
C ASP A 91 15.51 10.53 20.39
N LEU A 92 16.75 10.19 20.76
CA LEU A 92 17.66 9.38 19.93
C LEU A 92 17.14 7.96 19.73
N ARG A 93 16.56 7.33 20.76
CA ARG A 93 15.92 6.02 20.62
C ARG A 93 14.73 6.08 19.66
N GLN A 94 13.91 7.13 19.78
CA GLN A 94 12.72 7.30 18.95
C GLN A 94 13.02 7.84 17.55
N SER A 95 14.18 8.48 17.32
CA SER A 95 14.56 9.06 16.02
C SER A 95 14.69 7.98 14.96
N THR A 96 15.37 6.87 15.28
CA THR A 96 15.54 5.73 14.37
C THR A 96 14.19 5.12 13.95
N GLN A 97 13.26 4.97 14.89
CA GLN A 97 11.92 4.49 14.61
C GLN A 97 11.12 5.48 13.76
N ARG A 98 11.18 6.78 14.06
CA ARG A 98 10.52 7.83 13.27
C ARG A 98 11.05 7.86 11.84
N GLU A 99 12.36 7.75 11.68
CA GLU A 99 13.03 7.72 10.38
C GLU A 99 12.63 6.48 9.58
N ALA A 100 12.64 5.30 10.21
CA ALA A 100 12.19 4.06 9.58
C ALA A 100 10.73 4.14 9.12
N GLN A 101 9.84 4.67 9.97
CA GLN A 101 8.44 4.88 9.61
C GLN A 101 8.27 5.93 8.49
N ALA A 102 9.08 7.00 8.50
CA ALA A 102 9.06 8.00 7.43
C ALA A 102 9.47 7.38 6.10
N ARG A 103 10.58 6.63 6.07
CA ARG A 103 11.03 5.88 4.89
C ARG A 103 9.97 4.90 4.39
N GLN A 104 9.32 4.17 5.30
CA GLN A 104 8.25 3.24 4.92
C GLN A 104 7.06 3.97 4.28
N ARG A 105 6.60 5.08 4.89
CA ARG A 105 5.53 5.91 4.31
C ARG A 105 5.91 6.47 2.94
N GLU A 106 7.14 6.91 2.76
CA GLU A 106 7.63 7.39 1.46
C GLU A 106 7.63 6.28 0.40
N GLN A 107 8.06 5.08 0.76
CA GLN A 107 8.03 3.91 -0.12
C GLN A 107 6.60 3.53 -0.50
N ASP A 108 5.67 3.53 0.47
CA ASP A 108 4.26 3.24 0.23
C ASP A 108 3.60 4.28 -0.68
N LEU A 109 3.91 5.57 -0.48
CA LEU A 109 3.45 6.65 -1.35
C LEU A 109 4.01 6.49 -2.76
N LYS A 110 5.28 6.11 -2.90
CA LYS A 110 5.88 5.82 -4.21
C LYS A 110 5.18 4.64 -4.89
N LEU A 111 4.84 3.59 -4.14
CA LEU A 111 4.12 2.43 -4.64
C LEU A 111 2.73 2.81 -5.16
N LYS A 112 1.96 3.55 -4.34
CA LYS A 112 0.64 4.07 -4.74
C LYS A 112 0.72 5.01 -5.94
N ARG A 113 1.77 5.84 -6.07
CA ARG A 113 1.97 6.68 -7.26
C ARG A 113 2.27 5.87 -8.52
N ALA A 114 3.08 4.81 -8.42
CA ALA A 114 3.51 4.01 -9.56
C ALA A 114 2.41 3.07 -10.08
N TYR A 115 1.60 2.51 -9.18
CA TYR A 115 0.63 1.46 -9.52
C TYR A 115 -0.82 1.85 -9.23
N GLY A 116 -1.09 2.84 -8.39
CA GLY A 116 -2.44 3.25 -8.02
C GLY A 116 -3.09 2.29 -7.04
N ASN A 117 -3.45 1.10 -7.52
CA ASN A 117 -4.17 0.06 -6.78
C ASN A 117 -3.70 -1.35 -7.19
N VAL A 118 -4.20 -2.37 -6.48
CA VAL A 118 -3.88 -3.78 -6.75
C VAL A 118 -4.26 -4.19 -8.18
N ALA A 119 -5.43 -3.77 -8.69
CA ALA A 119 -5.91 -4.18 -10.00
C ALA A 119 -4.97 -3.73 -11.14
N ILE A 120 -4.50 -2.48 -11.09
CA ILE A 120 -3.54 -1.94 -12.06
C ILE A 120 -2.19 -2.64 -11.95
N ALA A 121 -1.72 -2.95 -10.74
CA ALA A 121 -0.49 -3.70 -10.54
C ALA A 121 -0.57 -5.12 -11.15
N THR A 122 -1.69 -5.81 -10.95
CA THR A 122 -1.96 -7.12 -11.55
C THR A 122 -2.03 -7.05 -13.08
N GLU A 123 -2.67 -6.05 -13.64
CA GLU A 123 -2.73 -5.89 -15.10
C GLU A 123 -1.33 -5.65 -15.69
N LYS A 124 -0.51 -4.79 -15.06
CA LYS A 124 0.89 -4.59 -15.47
C LYS A 124 1.71 -5.87 -15.37
N GLN A 125 1.52 -6.66 -14.32
CA GLN A 125 2.15 -7.98 -14.18
C GLN A 125 1.77 -8.88 -15.36
N ASN A 126 0.48 -9.01 -15.65
CA ASN A 126 -0.02 -9.87 -16.74
C ASN A 126 0.56 -9.46 -18.09
N GLN A 127 0.61 -8.15 -18.38
CA GLN A 127 1.18 -7.62 -19.60
C GLN A 127 2.68 -7.93 -19.72
N ALA A 128 3.45 -7.70 -18.66
CA ALA A 128 4.88 -7.99 -18.63
C ALA A 128 5.16 -9.49 -18.81
N LEU A 129 4.47 -10.35 -18.05
CA LEU A 129 4.60 -11.80 -18.14
C LEU A 129 4.17 -12.33 -19.51
N SER A 130 3.10 -11.78 -20.09
CA SER A 130 2.69 -12.13 -21.45
C SER A 130 3.76 -11.74 -22.48
N GLY A 131 4.43 -10.61 -22.32
CA GLY A 131 5.52 -10.18 -23.19
C GLY A 131 6.68 -11.17 -23.17
N ILE A 132 7.15 -11.53 -21.97
CA ILE A 132 8.24 -12.50 -21.80
C ILE A 132 7.83 -13.87 -22.34
N LYS A 133 6.59 -14.31 -22.10
CA LYS A 133 6.08 -15.59 -22.61
C LYS A 133 6.07 -15.65 -24.14
N LYS A 134 5.70 -14.55 -24.81
CA LYS A 134 5.76 -14.45 -26.28
C LYS A 134 7.21 -14.57 -26.78
N GLN A 135 8.16 -13.93 -26.12
CA GLN A 135 9.59 -14.03 -26.46
C GLN A 135 10.11 -15.46 -26.28
N ILE A 136 9.78 -16.13 -25.16
CA ILE A 136 10.14 -17.53 -24.92
C ILE A 136 9.60 -18.41 -26.03
N LYS A 137 8.30 -18.26 -26.37
CA LYS A 137 7.68 -19.04 -27.45
C LYS A 137 8.40 -18.83 -28.78
N SER A 138 8.67 -17.58 -29.15
CA SER A 138 9.40 -17.27 -30.39
C SER A 138 10.78 -17.94 -30.43
N GLN A 139 11.53 -17.92 -29.33
CA GLN A 139 12.86 -18.56 -29.29
C GLN A 139 12.77 -20.09 -29.29
N GLN A 140 11.75 -20.66 -28.67
CA GLN A 140 11.47 -22.10 -28.74
C GLN A 140 11.11 -22.52 -30.17
N ASP A 141 10.36 -21.72 -30.89
CA ASP A 141 9.98 -21.97 -32.29
C ASP A 141 11.23 -21.95 -33.19
N GLN A 142 12.11 -20.95 -32.99
CA GLN A 142 13.41 -20.88 -33.67
C GLN A 142 14.31 -22.08 -33.33
N LEU A 143 14.34 -22.52 -32.07
CA LEU A 143 15.12 -23.69 -31.66
C LEU A 143 14.62 -24.96 -32.36
N ARG A 144 13.30 -25.12 -32.48
CA ARG A 144 12.72 -26.26 -33.22
C ARG A 144 13.11 -26.25 -34.70
N GLN A 145 13.12 -25.07 -35.33
CA GLN A 145 13.60 -24.95 -36.71
C GLN A 145 15.06 -25.40 -36.83
N LEU A 146 15.96 -24.92 -35.96
CA LEU A 146 17.37 -25.33 -35.99
C LEU A 146 17.54 -26.84 -35.75
N GLN A 147 16.70 -27.45 -34.90
CA GLN A 147 16.70 -28.90 -34.69
C GLN A 147 16.31 -29.65 -35.98
N SER A 148 15.30 -29.17 -36.70
CA SER A 148 14.92 -29.72 -38.01
C SER A 148 16.05 -29.57 -39.03
N ASP A 149 16.68 -28.41 -39.11
CA ASP A 149 17.81 -28.16 -40.01
C ASP A 149 19.00 -29.09 -39.70
N ARG A 150 19.29 -29.31 -38.40
CA ARG A 150 20.33 -30.24 -37.95
C ARG A 150 20.09 -31.66 -38.45
N ILE A 151 18.84 -32.14 -38.39
CA ILE A 151 18.46 -33.46 -38.90
C ILE A 151 18.74 -33.55 -40.41
N LEU A 152 18.42 -32.50 -41.17
CA LEU A 152 18.69 -32.43 -42.61
C LEU A 152 20.19 -32.46 -42.90
N PHE A 153 20.98 -31.64 -42.21
CA PHE A 153 22.43 -31.60 -42.39
C PHE A 153 23.10 -32.94 -42.01
N LYS A 154 22.65 -33.59 -40.92
CA LYS A 154 23.13 -34.92 -40.55
C LYS A 154 22.75 -35.99 -41.56
N ARG A 155 21.57 -35.91 -42.17
CA ARG A 155 21.20 -36.82 -43.27
C ARG A 155 22.10 -36.62 -44.49
N GLN A 156 22.39 -35.37 -44.85
CA GLN A 156 23.33 -35.07 -45.95
C GLN A 156 24.72 -35.62 -45.65
N GLU A 157 25.22 -35.43 -44.42
CA GLU A 157 26.50 -35.98 -43.97
C GLU A 157 26.55 -37.51 -44.15
N MET A 158 25.48 -38.21 -43.75
CA MET A 158 25.38 -39.66 -43.91
C MET A 158 25.35 -40.12 -45.38
N GLU A 159 24.70 -39.37 -46.27
CA GLU A 159 24.70 -39.72 -47.70
C GLU A 159 26.09 -39.59 -48.33
N TYR A 160 26.89 -38.59 -47.93
CA TYR A 160 28.28 -38.48 -48.38
C TYR A 160 29.12 -39.67 -47.92
N LEU A 161 28.97 -40.08 -46.67
CA LEU A 161 29.64 -41.26 -46.12
C LEU A 161 29.21 -42.54 -46.86
N ARG A 162 27.92 -42.67 -47.19
CA ARG A 162 27.37 -43.84 -47.90
C ARG A 162 27.88 -43.95 -49.33
N LYS A 163 28.13 -42.82 -50.00
CA LYS A 163 28.71 -42.76 -51.35
C LYS A 163 30.20 -43.08 -51.38
N GLY A 164 30.84 -43.28 -50.22
CA GLY A 164 32.28 -43.52 -50.14
C GLY A 164 33.11 -42.29 -50.49
N GLU A 165 32.52 -41.09 -50.44
CA GLU A 165 33.25 -39.85 -50.69
C GLU A 165 34.29 -39.65 -49.58
N SER A 166 35.54 -39.41 -49.98
CA SER A 166 36.69 -39.37 -49.07
C SER A 166 36.65 -38.20 -48.07
N SER A 167 35.80 -37.19 -48.31
CA SER A 167 35.64 -36.05 -47.40
C SER A 167 34.28 -35.37 -47.51
N ILE A 168 33.65 -35.10 -46.37
CA ILE A 168 32.45 -34.27 -46.27
C ILE A 168 32.77 -32.83 -46.70
N PRO A 169 31.95 -32.18 -47.55
CA PRO A 169 32.17 -30.79 -47.97
C PRO A 169 32.32 -29.82 -46.79
N GLN A 170 33.30 -28.92 -46.87
CA GLN A 170 33.59 -27.96 -45.79
C GLN A 170 32.37 -27.12 -45.42
N ARG A 171 31.59 -26.68 -46.42
CA ARG A 171 30.34 -25.95 -46.21
C ARG A 171 29.37 -26.67 -45.28
N LEU A 172 29.23 -28.00 -45.40
CA LEU A 172 28.32 -28.78 -44.56
C LEU A 172 28.82 -28.86 -43.11
N LYS A 173 30.14 -28.97 -42.91
CA LYS A 173 30.75 -28.91 -41.58
C LYS A 173 30.50 -27.55 -40.92
N ASP A 174 30.68 -26.47 -41.68
CA ASP A 174 30.45 -25.11 -41.19
C ASP A 174 28.97 -24.89 -40.83
N GLN A 175 28.03 -25.40 -41.65
CA GLN A 175 26.59 -25.35 -41.35
C GLN A 175 26.23 -26.10 -40.07
N LEU A 176 26.78 -27.30 -39.85
CA LEU A 176 26.58 -28.06 -38.62
C LEU A 176 27.13 -27.31 -37.40
N ASN A 177 28.35 -26.77 -37.51
CA ASN A 177 28.99 -26.01 -36.42
C ASN A 177 28.19 -24.75 -36.07
N GLN A 178 27.77 -23.97 -37.07
CA GLN A 178 26.94 -22.78 -36.86
C GLN A 178 25.58 -23.13 -36.26
N ASN A 179 24.96 -24.22 -36.72
CA ASN A 179 23.68 -24.70 -36.17
C ASN A 179 23.82 -25.06 -34.68
N ASP A 180 24.85 -25.83 -34.30
CA ASP A 180 25.10 -26.21 -32.91
C ASP A 180 25.41 -24.99 -32.01
N GLN A 181 26.18 -24.01 -32.51
CA GLN A 181 26.44 -22.75 -31.81
C GLN A 181 25.15 -21.93 -31.60
N ASN A 182 24.33 -21.79 -32.64
CA ASN A 182 23.06 -21.07 -32.59
C ASN A 182 22.07 -21.74 -31.63
N MET A 183 21.98 -23.08 -31.66
CA MET A 183 21.17 -23.85 -30.72
C MET A 183 21.62 -23.63 -29.27
N THR A 184 22.92 -23.61 -29.02
CA THR A 184 23.48 -23.38 -27.67
C THR A 184 23.15 -21.98 -27.17
N SER A 185 23.34 -20.96 -28.02
CA SER A 185 22.97 -19.56 -27.71
C SER A 185 21.47 -19.40 -27.45
N LEU A 186 20.61 -19.99 -28.27
CA LEU A 186 19.16 -19.93 -28.06
C LEU A 186 18.74 -20.62 -26.76
N LYS A 187 19.30 -21.78 -26.42
CA LYS A 187 19.01 -22.44 -25.13
C LYS A 187 19.40 -21.56 -23.94
N LYS A 188 20.54 -20.89 -24.00
CA LYS A 188 20.97 -19.93 -22.97
C LYS A 188 20.01 -18.74 -22.87
N ASN A 189 19.57 -18.20 -24.01
CA ASN A 189 18.62 -17.09 -24.05
C ASN A 189 17.25 -17.49 -23.49
N ILE A 190 16.74 -18.68 -23.83
CA ILE A 190 15.49 -19.21 -23.28
C ILE A 190 15.59 -19.33 -21.76
N SER A 191 16.70 -19.88 -21.24
CA SER A 191 16.95 -19.98 -19.79
C SER A 191 16.97 -18.60 -19.12
N SER A 192 17.64 -17.62 -19.73
CA SER A 192 17.65 -16.23 -19.24
C SER A 192 16.23 -15.63 -19.20
N LEU A 193 15.43 -15.83 -20.25
CA LEU A 193 14.05 -15.36 -20.30
C LEU A 193 13.17 -16.06 -19.27
N GLN A 194 13.38 -17.35 -19.01
CA GLN A 194 12.67 -18.09 -17.95
C GLN A 194 13.01 -17.54 -16.56
N ASN A 195 14.28 -17.21 -16.31
CA ASN A 195 14.68 -16.56 -15.06
C ASN A 195 14.06 -15.17 -14.95
N ASN A 196 14.08 -14.38 -16.02
CA ASN A 196 13.43 -13.06 -16.07
C ASN A 196 11.92 -13.16 -15.79
N TYR A 197 11.25 -14.18 -16.33
CA TYR A 197 9.84 -14.44 -16.04
C TYR A 197 9.62 -14.63 -14.54
N ARG A 198 10.42 -15.48 -13.89
CA ARG A 198 10.30 -15.77 -12.44
C ARG A 198 10.58 -14.53 -11.59
N THR A 199 11.66 -13.80 -11.88
CA THR A 199 12.02 -12.58 -11.13
C THR A 199 10.99 -11.48 -11.31
N THR A 200 10.46 -11.31 -12.53
CA THR A 200 9.37 -10.37 -12.82
C THR A 200 8.11 -10.77 -12.05
N GLN A 201 7.76 -12.06 -12.05
CA GLN A 201 6.60 -12.55 -11.32
C GLN A 201 6.72 -12.27 -9.81
N GLU A 202 7.88 -12.56 -9.22
CA GLU A 202 8.16 -12.31 -7.80
C GLU A 202 8.12 -10.81 -7.46
N HIS A 203 8.77 -9.98 -8.27
CA HIS A 203 8.75 -8.52 -8.11
C HIS A 203 7.32 -7.97 -8.05
N TYR A 204 6.47 -8.36 -9.00
CA TYR A 204 5.07 -7.93 -8.99
C TYR A 204 4.26 -8.55 -7.85
N SER A 205 4.55 -9.80 -7.44
CA SER A 205 3.89 -10.43 -6.30
C SER A 205 4.12 -9.63 -5.02
N ASN A 206 5.36 -9.21 -4.76
CA ASN A 206 5.72 -8.40 -3.59
C ASN A 206 5.03 -7.03 -3.61
N ILE A 207 4.93 -6.40 -4.78
CA ILE A 207 4.21 -5.13 -4.97
C ILE A 207 2.72 -5.29 -4.66
N ILE A 208 2.10 -6.33 -5.23
CA ILE A 208 0.67 -6.61 -5.06
C ILE A 208 0.36 -6.90 -3.59
N GLU A 209 1.17 -7.73 -2.93
CA GLU A 209 1.03 -8.03 -1.51
C GLU A 209 1.14 -6.76 -0.67
N ARG A 210 2.13 -5.91 -0.94
CA ARG A 210 2.27 -4.64 -0.22
C ARG A 210 1.08 -3.72 -0.45
N LEU A 211 0.60 -3.58 -1.69
CA LEU A 211 -0.57 -2.76 -2.00
C LEU A 211 -1.84 -3.25 -1.28
N LYS A 212 -2.05 -4.57 -1.17
CA LYS A 212 -3.17 -5.15 -0.42
C LYS A 212 -3.18 -4.76 1.06
N THR A 213 -1.99 -4.55 1.66
CA THR A 213 -1.91 -4.09 3.06
C THR A 213 -2.22 -2.60 3.24
N LEU A 214 -2.35 -1.85 2.13
CA LEU A 214 -2.53 -0.40 2.12
C LEU A 214 -3.93 0.02 1.62
N GLU A 215 -4.76 -0.94 1.21
CA GLU A 215 -6.17 -0.82 0.81
C GLU A 215 -7.08 -1.22 1.97
#